data_AF-A0A958TPN6-F1
#
_entry.id   AF-A0A958TPN6-F1
#
_cell.length_a   1.000
_cell.length_b   1.000
_cell.length_c   1.000
_cell.angle_alpha   90.00
_cell.angle_beta   90.00
_cell.angle_gamma   90.00
#
_symmetry.space_group_name_H-M   'P 1'
#
loop_
_entity.id
_entity.type
_entity.pdbx_description
1 polymer ?
#
loop_
_entity_poly.entity_id
_entity_poly.type
_entity_poly.pdbx_seq_one_letter_code
_entity_poly.pdbx_strand_id
1 'polypeptide(L)'
;GFEEDQPTSIKVLGPIETTIDGQATLKDLGTYDKNTNGNSILLRVDYGRSRILLTGDLNKKSQRHIIESLSGNKIELAADVVKACHHGSDDCSYEFLQYVNAAATVISSGDDETHAHPRPNIVAASGVTGFQKIENDEMITPLIYSTEISRSLKIGDPYEVNTKDYATENGNIDVLLTDEAKINVRYKHTSSGALKPADKIKTMNRLKVVDGIVYGLVNVRTDGHKILCATLNEGKSKWEIKSFYSRF
;
A
#
# COMPACT_ATOMS: atom_id res chain seq x y z
N GLY A 1 -27.91 -8.31 5.51
CA GLY A 1 -27.28 -7.07 6.01
C GLY A 1 -26.75 -6.23 4.87
N PHE A 2 -27.55 -6.01 3.82
CA PHE A 2 -27.23 -5.20 2.64
C PHE A 2 -28.28 -4.11 2.41
N GLU A 3 -29.14 -3.86 3.40
CA GLU A 3 -30.22 -2.87 3.35
C GLU A 3 -29.83 -1.65 4.20
N GLU A 4 -30.41 -0.48 3.86
CA GLU A 4 -30.35 0.71 4.72
C GLU A 4 -31.00 0.40 6.09
N ASP A 5 -30.49 1.04 7.14
CA ASP A 5 -30.90 0.88 8.55
C ASP A 5 -30.45 -0.41 9.29
N GLN A 6 -29.46 -1.14 8.75
CA GLN A 6 -28.78 -2.22 9.47
C GLN A 6 -27.45 -1.74 10.08
N PRO A 7 -26.96 -2.33 11.20
CA PRO A 7 -25.71 -1.91 11.86
C PRO A 7 -24.49 -2.02 10.94
N THR A 8 -24.56 -2.83 9.89
CA THR A 8 -23.57 -2.90 8.81
C THR A 8 -24.28 -2.89 7.45
N SER A 9 -23.79 -2.10 6.49
CA SER A 9 -24.22 -2.16 5.09
C SER A 9 -23.02 -2.06 4.14
N ILE A 10 -23.18 -2.62 2.94
CA ILE A 10 -22.19 -2.55 1.86
C ILE A 10 -22.89 -2.01 0.62
N LYS A 11 -22.36 -0.92 0.05
CA LYS A 11 -22.80 -0.36 -1.24
C LYS A 11 -21.73 -0.56 -2.31
N VAL A 12 -22.15 -1.03 -3.47
CA VAL A 12 -21.32 -1.07 -4.68
C VAL A 12 -21.50 0.25 -5.41
N LEU A 13 -20.44 1.04 -5.51
CA LEU A 13 -20.43 2.36 -6.16
C LEU A 13 -19.76 2.34 -7.54
N GLY A 14 -19.24 1.18 -7.96
CA GLY A 14 -18.58 0.99 -9.24
C GLY A 14 -18.21 -0.48 -9.46
N PRO A 15 -17.94 -0.90 -10.71
CA PRO A 15 -17.97 -0.10 -11.92
C PRO A 15 -19.37 0.40 -12.29
N ILE A 16 -19.45 1.55 -12.98
CA ILE A 16 -20.71 2.14 -13.41
C ILE A 16 -21.17 1.44 -14.69
N GLU A 17 -22.27 0.71 -14.60
CA GLU A 17 -22.89 0.06 -15.73
C GLU A 17 -23.68 1.08 -16.57
N THR A 18 -23.54 0.98 -17.88
CA THR A 18 -24.31 1.75 -18.87
C THR A 18 -25.07 0.80 -19.79
N THR A 19 -26.14 1.26 -20.42
CA THR A 19 -26.90 0.46 -21.37
C THR A 19 -26.65 0.94 -22.79
N ILE A 20 -26.22 0.03 -23.67
CA ILE A 20 -26.11 0.26 -25.12
C ILE A 20 -26.97 -0.81 -25.80
N ASP A 21 -27.90 -0.40 -26.67
CA ASP A 21 -28.82 -1.30 -27.38
C ASP A 21 -29.55 -2.32 -26.48
N GLY A 22 -29.90 -1.90 -25.26
CA GLY A 22 -30.58 -2.74 -24.28
C GLY A 22 -29.67 -3.74 -23.55
N GLN A 23 -28.36 -3.72 -23.79
CA GLN A 23 -27.38 -4.56 -23.11
C GLN A 23 -26.59 -3.79 -22.05
N ALA A 24 -26.37 -4.44 -20.91
CA ALA A 24 -25.44 -4.01 -19.87
C ALA A 24 -24.02 -3.93 -20.43
N THR A 25 -23.39 -2.78 -20.32
CA THR A 25 -22.05 -2.49 -20.85
C THR A 25 -21.26 -1.64 -19.87
N LEU A 26 -19.93 -1.77 -19.90
CA LEU A 26 -19.02 -0.92 -19.13
C LEU A 26 -18.35 0.09 -20.07
N LYS A 27 -18.02 1.26 -19.52
CA LYS A 27 -17.27 2.29 -20.25
C LYS A 27 -15.91 1.77 -20.69
N ASP A 28 -15.56 1.99 -21.95
CA ASP A 28 -14.20 1.74 -22.43
C ASP A 28 -13.25 2.85 -21.92
N LEU A 29 -12.24 2.43 -21.16
CA LEU A 29 -11.21 3.27 -20.56
C LEU A 29 -9.88 3.20 -21.35
N GLY A 30 -9.82 2.42 -22.43
CA GLY A 30 -8.71 2.37 -23.38
C GLY A 30 -8.09 0.97 -23.51
N THR A 31 -6.82 0.82 -23.13
CA THR A 31 -6.12 -0.46 -23.26
C THR A 31 -6.71 -1.52 -22.31
N TYR A 32 -6.42 -2.79 -22.58
CA TYR A 32 -6.82 -3.91 -21.73
C TYR A 32 -6.48 -3.67 -20.24
N ASP A 33 -5.24 -3.28 -19.94
CA ASP A 33 -4.81 -3.02 -18.54
C ASP A 33 -5.57 -1.86 -17.88
N LYS A 34 -5.88 -0.80 -18.66
CA LYS A 34 -6.69 0.32 -18.17
C LYS A 34 -8.13 -0.11 -17.91
N ASN A 35 -8.68 -1.01 -18.71
CA ASN A 35 -10.02 -1.56 -18.50
C ASN A 35 -10.06 -2.52 -17.31
N THR A 36 -9.09 -3.41 -17.16
CA THR A 36 -8.97 -4.32 -16.01
C THR A 36 -8.94 -3.55 -14.70
N ASN A 37 -8.04 -2.57 -14.58
CA ASN A 37 -7.92 -1.78 -13.36
C ASN A 37 -9.09 -0.82 -13.17
N GLY A 38 -9.54 -0.18 -14.24
CA GLY A 38 -10.60 0.81 -14.19
C GLY A 38 -12.00 0.24 -13.92
N ASN A 39 -12.20 -1.06 -14.16
CA ASN A 39 -13.41 -1.78 -13.79
C ASN A 39 -13.33 -2.42 -12.39
N SER A 40 -12.36 -1.99 -11.56
CA SER A 40 -12.30 -2.37 -10.15
C SER A 40 -13.63 -2.08 -9.44
N ILE A 41 -14.05 -3.01 -8.58
CA ILE A 41 -15.24 -2.83 -7.76
C ILE A 41 -14.95 -1.78 -6.68
N LEU A 42 -15.70 -0.68 -6.70
CA LEU A 42 -15.66 0.34 -5.66
C LEU A 42 -16.69 -0.01 -4.59
N LEU A 43 -16.23 -0.36 -3.39
CA LEU A 43 -17.10 -0.75 -2.28
C LEU A 43 -17.06 0.29 -1.18
N ARG A 44 -18.24 0.70 -0.70
CA ARG A 44 -18.39 1.43 0.55
C ARG A 44 -18.97 0.50 1.60
N VAL A 45 -18.32 0.42 2.75
CA VAL A 45 -18.78 -0.33 3.91
C VAL A 45 -19.13 0.67 5.00
N ASP A 46 -20.39 0.70 5.40
CA ASP A 46 -20.87 1.48 6.54
C ASP A 46 -21.07 0.51 7.72
N TYR A 47 -20.45 0.78 8.87
CA TYR A 47 -20.63 0.02 10.11
C TYR A 47 -20.83 0.99 11.27
N GLY A 48 -22.03 1.00 11.86
CA GLY A 48 -22.45 2.07 12.74
C GLY A 48 -22.30 3.43 12.05
N ARG A 49 -21.48 4.30 12.64
CA ARG A 49 -21.05 5.58 12.07
C ARG A 49 -19.84 5.44 11.13
N SER A 50 -19.02 4.41 11.31
CA SER A 50 -17.76 4.26 10.58
C SER A 50 -18.00 3.95 9.10
N ARG A 51 -17.31 4.69 8.23
CA ARG A 51 -17.38 4.49 6.78
C ARG A 51 -16.02 4.16 6.19
N ILE A 52 -15.93 3.03 5.49
CA ILE A 52 -14.71 2.54 4.84
C ILE A 52 -14.94 2.44 3.34
N LEU A 53 -14.01 2.98 2.55
CA LEU A 53 -14.05 2.92 1.09
C LEU A 53 -12.90 2.05 0.55
N LEU A 54 -13.25 0.99 -0.17
CA LEU A 54 -12.32 0.06 -0.81
C LEU A 54 -12.35 0.32 -2.32
N THR A 55 -11.26 0.85 -2.84
CA THR A 55 -11.23 1.42 -4.20
C THR A 55 -10.60 0.50 -5.25
N GLY A 56 -10.13 -0.69 -4.86
CA GLY A 56 -9.37 -1.56 -5.75
C GLY A 56 -8.22 -0.81 -6.43
N ASP A 57 -8.09 -1.01 -7.74
CA ASP A 57 -7.04 -0.42 -8.56
C ASP A 57 -7.58 0.61 -9.56
N LEU A 58 -8.70 1.27 -9.20
CA LEU A 58 -9.30 2.33 -10.01
C LEU A 58 -8.24 3.32 -10.51
N ASN A 59 -8.27 3.60 -11.82
CA ASN A 59 -7.43 4.60 -12.45
C ASN A 59 -8.13 5.96 -12.57
N LYS A 60 -7.37 7.00 -12.93
CA LYS A 60 -7.84 8.38 -13.10
C LYS A 60 -9.09 8.50 -13.98
N LYS A 61 -9.20 7.72 -15.07
CA LYS A 61 -10.37 7.76 -15.97
C LYS A 61 -11.61 7.18 -15.28
N SER A 62 -11.47 6.02 -14.64
CA SER A 62 -12.58 5.41 -13.89
C SER A 62 -13.05 6.27 -12.72
N GLN A 63 -12.12 6.88 -11.97
CA GLN A 63 -12.44 7.76 -10.85
C GLN A 63 -13.25 9.00 -11.27
N ARG A 64 -12.87 9.62 -12.41
CA ARG A 64 -13.64 10.73 -13.00
C ARG A 64 -15.03 10.29 -13.43
N HIS A 65 -15.12 9.13 -14.08
CA HIS A 65 -16.41 8.60 -14.51
C HIS A 65 -17.35 8.32 -13.33
N ILE A 66 -16.82 7.83 -12.20
CA ILE A 66 -17.58 7.63 -10.97
C ILE A 66 -18.09 8.98 -10.43
N ILE A 67 -17.23 10.01 -10.33
CA ILE A 67 -17.65 11.36 -9.89
C ILE A 67 -18.77 11.92 -10.78
N GLU A 68 -18.61 11.80 -12.11
CA GLU A 68 -19.61 12.22 -13.10
C GLU A 68 -20.95 11.50 -12.88
N SER A 69 -20.92 10.17 -12.69
CA SER A 69 -22.12 9.35 -12.50
C SER A 69 -22.87 9.68 -11.20
N LEU A 70 -22.14 10.11 -10.17
CA LEU A 70 -22.71 10.54 -8.90
C LEU A 70 -23.24 11.99 -8.97
N SER A 71 -23.21 12.64 -10.15
CA SER A 71 -23.61 14.04 -10.33
C SER A 71 -22.91 14.99 -9.35
N GLY A 72 -21.66 14.70 -9.00
CA GLY A 72 -20.90 15.47 -8.02
C GLY A 72 -21.34 15.26 -6.55
N ASN A 73 -22.15 14.25 -6.23
CA ASN A 73 -22.56 13.95 -4.87
C ASN A 73 -21.38 13.42 -4.03
N LYS A 74 -20.67 14.36 -3.37
CA LYS A 74 -19.48 14.09 -2.55
C LYS A 74 -19.73 13.12 -1.40
N ILE A 75 -20.94 13.12 -0.83
CA ILE A 75 -21.22 12.33 0.38
C ILE A 75 -21.13 10.82 0.12
N GLU A 76 -21.36 10.38 -1.11
CA GLU A 76 -21.31 8.95 -1.44
C GLU A 76 -19.89 8.39 -1.37
N LEU A 77 -18.88 9.21 -1.69
CA LEU A 77 -17.46 8.84 -1.70
C LEU A 77 -16.73 9.22 -0.41
N ALA A 78 -17.23 10.19 0.35
CA ALA A 78 -16.62 10.61 1.61
C ALA A 78 -16.47 9.39 2.55
N ALA A 79 -15.30 9.19 3.17
CA ALA A 79 -15.06 8.03 4.03
C ALA A 79 -14.18 8.38 5.24
N ASP A 80 -14.27 7.61 6.32
CA ASP A 80 -13.32 7.71 7.43
C ASP A 80 -11.99 7.06 7.05
N VAL A 81 -12.06 5.88 6.44
CA VAL A 81 -10.89 5.12 5.98
C VAL A 81 -11.01 4.81 4.50
N VAL A 82 -9.93 5.02 3.74
CA VAL A 82 -9.86 4.60 2.33
C VAL A 82 -8.68 3.64 2.11
N LYS A 83 -8.88 2.55 1.37
CA LYS A 83 -7.76 1.86 0.71
C LYS A 83 -7.41 2.66 -0.55
N ALA A 84 -6.21 3.22 -0.62
CA ALA A 84 -5.76 4.02 -1.75
C ALA A 84 -5.83 3.23 -3.06
N CYS A 85 -6.18 3.90 -4.15
CA CYS A 85 -6.30 3.26 -5.45
C CYS A 85 -4.93 2.73 -5.92
N HIS A 86 -4.92 1.52 -6.47
CA HIS A 86 -3.81 0.99 -7.26
C HIS A 86 -2.46 1.14 -6.57
N HIS A 87 -2.41 0.70 -5.31
CA HIS A 87 -1.20 0.72 -4.46
C HIS A 87 -0.60 2.12 -4.21
N GLY A 88 -1.31 3.21 -4.54
CA GLY A 88 -0.78 4.57 -4.49
C GLY A 88 -0.12 5.03 -5.80
N SER A 89 -0.61 4.56 -6.95
CA SER A 89 -0.22 4.99 -8.28
C SER A 89 -0.58 6.44 -8.59
N ASP A 90 0.26 7.14 -9.37
CA ASP A 90 0.01 8.49 -9.88
C ASP A 90 -1.02 8.56 -11.00
N ASP A 91 -1.52 7.41 -11.46
CA ASP A 91 -2.72 7.32 -12.30
C ASP A 91 -4.01 7.50 -11.46
N CYS A 92 -4.06 8.60 -10.73
CA CYS A 92 -5.14 8.98 -9.81
C CYS A 92 -5.62 10.41 -10.07
N SER A 93 -6.91 10.65 -9.88
CA SER A 93 -7.60 11.92 -9.94
C SER A 93 -7.54 12.59 -8.57
N TYR A 94 -6.90 13.76 -8.47
CA TYR A 94 -6.85 14.51 -7.22
C TYR A 94 -8.23 15.00 -6.77
N GLU A 95 -9.14 15.25 -7.71
CA GLU A 95 -10.55 15.56 -7.39
C GLU A 95 -11.23 14.37 -6.70
N PHE A 96 -10.93 13.13 -7.12
CA PHE A 96 -11.45 11.94 -6.43
C PHE A 96 -10.94 11.87 -4.99
N LEU A 97 -9.66 12.16 -4.74
CA LEU A 97 -9.13 12.22 -3.38
C LEU A 97 -9.83 13.29 -2.53
N GLN A 98 -10.17 14.45 -3.12
CA GLN A 98 -10.96 15.49 -2.45
C GLN A 98 -12.39 15.05 -2.13
N TYR A 99 -13.02 14.26 -3.01
CA TYR A 99 -14.36 13.72 -2.75
C TYR A 99 -14.34 12.66 -1.66
N VAL A 100 -13.30 11.83 -1.63
CA VAL A 100 -13.11 10.81 -0.58
C VAL A 100 -12.84 11.46 0.78
N ASN A 101 -12.05 12.54 0.81
CA ASN A 101 -11.75 13.33 2.02
C ASN A 101 -11.47 12.45 3.26
N ALA A 102 -10.60 11.44 3.12
CA ALA A 102 -10.41 10.42 4.15
C ALA A 102 -9.74 10.96 5.41
N ALA A 103 -10.15 10.47 6.59
CA ALA A 103 -9.41 10.69 7.84
C ALA A 103 -8.19 9.77 7.96
N ALA A 104 -8.24 8.57 7.35
CA ALA A 104 -7.10 7.68 7.20
C ALA A 104 -7.02 7.08 5.79
N THR A 105 -5.84 7.15 5.18
CA THR A 105 -5.54 6.53 3.89
C THR A 105 -4.58 5.36 4.09
N VAL A 106 -5.00 4.17 3.68
CA VAL A 106 -4.19 2.95 3.72
C VAL A 106 -3.70 2.62 2.31
N ILE A 107 -2.40 2.74 2.11
CA ILE A 107 -1.70 2.42 0.87
C ILE A 107 -1.13 1.00 1.00
N SER A 108 -1.84 0.04 0.45
CA SER A 108 -1.36 -1.35 0.36
C SER A 108 -0.42 -1.47 -0.83
N SER A 109 0.86 -1.23 -0.66
CA SER A 109 1.92 -1.34 -1.67
C SER A 109 2.92 -2.46 -1.33
N GLY A 110 3.57 -3.02 -2.35
CA GLY A 110 4.50 -4.14 -2.20
C GLY A 110 5.87 -3.88 -2.81
N ASP A 111 6.69 -4.93 -2.82
CA ASP A 111 8.10 -4.96 -3.16
C ASP A 111 8.39 -5.30 -4.64
N ASP A 112 7.37 -5.30 -5.50
CA ASP A 112 7.58 -5.53 -6.92
C ASP A 112 8.36 -4.35 -7.55
N GLU A 113 9.64 -4.60 -7.86
CA GLU A 113 10.59 -3.60 -8.38
C GLU A 113 10.13 -2.91 -9.67
N THR A 114 9.18 -3.51 -10.39
CA THR A 114 8.65 -2.95 -11.64
C THR A 114 7.59 -1.87 -11.41
N HIS A 115 6.99 -1.83 -10.21
CA HIS A 115 5.88 -0.94 -9.86
C HIS A 115 6.14 -0.19 -8.54
N ALA A 116 7.12 0.71 -8.56
CA ALA A 116 7.50 1.51 -7.39
C ALA A 116 6.35 2.41 -6.88
N HIS A 117 5.61 1.90 -5.91
CA HIS A 117 4.48 2.54 -5.24
C HIS A 117 4.60 2.46 -3.70
N PRO A 118 4.04 3.42 -2.95
CA PRO A 118 3.30 4.59 -3.43
C PRO A 118 4.19 5.61 -4.12
N ARG A 119 3.60 6.40 -5.01
CA ARG A 119 4.26 7.58 -5.56
C ARG A 119 4.27 8.72 -4.52
N PRO A 120 5.39 9.48 -4.36
CA PRO A 120 5.47 10.56 -3.38
C PRO A 120 4.37 11.63 -3.53
N ASN A 121 3.98 11.96 -4.76
CA ASN A 121 2.90 12.91 -5.02
C ASN A 121 1.54 12.41 -4.51
N ILE A 122 1.30 11.10 -4.47
CA ILE A 122 0.04 10.52 -3.97
C ILE A 122 0.02 10.49 -2.44
N VAL A 123 1.18 10.24 -1.81
CA VAL A 123 1.33 10.40 -0.35
C VAL A 123 1.03 11.86 0.03
N ALA A 124 1.67 12.82 -0.63
CA ALA A 124 1.42 14.24 -0.38
C ALA A 124 -0.03 14.65 -0.67
N ALA A 125 -0.59 14.22 -1.80
CA ALA A 125 -1.97 14.50 -2.19
C ALA A 125 -2.97 13.98 -1.15
N SER A 126 -2.75 12.77 -0.63
CA SER A 126 -3.58 12.18 0.44
C SER A 126 -3.57 13.04 1.71
N GLY A 127 -2.43 13.67 2.03
CA GLY A 127 -2.27 14.57 3.17
C GLY A 127 -3.02 15.89 3.02
N VAL A 128 -2.99 16.47 1.81
CA VAL A 128 -3.61 17.79 1.54
C VAL A 128 -5.10 17.73 1.17
N THR A 129 -5.58 16.58 0.68
CA THR A 129 -7.00 16.39 0.28
C THR A 129 -7.82 15.62 1.30
N GLY A 130 -7.17 14.94 2.25
CA GLY A 130 -7.81 14.22 3.34
C GLY A 130 -8.50 15.15 4.34
N PHE A 131 -9.20 14.55 5.30
CA PHE A 131 -9.90 15.28 6.35
C PHE A 131 -8.92 16.03 7.24
N GLN A 132 -9.15 17.33 7.40
CA GLN A 132 -8.38 18.22 8.25
C GLN A 132 -9.33 18.99 9.15
N LYS A 133 -8.95 19.20 10.41
CA LYS A 133 -9.69 20.03 11.38
C LYS A 133 -8.68 20.81 12.21
N ILE A 134 -8.97 22.07 12.52
CA ILE A 134 -8.24 22.83 13.53
C ILE A 134 -9.10 22.89 14.79
N GLU A 135 -8.54 22.50 15.93
CA GLU A 135 -9.22 22.49 17.22
C GLU A 135 -8.22 22.86 18.32
N ASN A 136 -8.54 23.87 19.14
CA ASN A 136 -7.66 24.37 20.20
C ASN A 136 -6.23 24.74 19.73
N ASP A 137 -6.13 25.39 18.56
CA ASP A 137 -4.85 25.74 17.92
C ASP A 137 -3.98 24.54 17.49
N GLU A 138 -4.55 23.33 17.47
CA GLU A 138 -3.91 22.13 16.94
C GLU A 138 -4.53 21.72 15.59
N MET A 139 -3.68 21.39 14.62
CA MET A 139 -4.10 20.84 13.34
C MET A 139 -4.21 19.31 13.43
N ILE A 140 -5.42 18.80 13.30
CA ILE A 140 -5.70 17.39 13.07
C ILE A 140 -5.54 17.14 11.58
N THR A 141 -4.51 16.38 11.23
CA THR A 141 -4.21 15.97 9.85
C THR A 141 -4.72 14.56 9.56
N PRO A 142 -5.00 14.22 8.30
CA PRO A 142 -5.32 12.84 7.95
C PRO A 142 -4.11 11.91 8.22
N LEU A 143 -4.40 10.68 8.61
CA LEU A 143 -3.40 9.64 8.81
C LEU A 143 -3.10 8.96 7.48
N ILE A 144 -1.82 8.71 7.19
CA ILE A 144 -1.41 8.02 5.97
C ILE A 144 -0.54 6.84 6.34
N TYR A 145 -0.98 5.65 5.97
CA TYR A 145 -0.26 4.41 6.21
C TYR A 145 0.18 3.82 4.88
N SER A 146 1.39 3.27 4.82
CA SER A 146 1.85 2.47 3.69
C SER A 146 2.56 1.23 4.18
N THR A 147 2.18 0.08 3.63
CA THR A 147 2.80 -1.22 3.94
C THR A 147 4.26 -1.24 3.49
N GLU A 148 4.59 -0.59 2.38
CA GLU A 148 5.97 -0.48 1.88
C GLU A 148 6.81 0.48 2.71
N ILE A 149 6.27 1.65 3.12
CA ILE A 149 7.00 2.59 3.98
C ILE A 149 7.20 2.03 5.39
N SER A 150 6.23 1.22 5.86
CA SER A 150 6.30 0.59 7.19
C SER A 150 7.12 -0.69 7.21
N ARG A 151 7.66 -1.14 6.05
CA ARG A 151 8.47 -2.37 6.00
C ARG A 151 9.84 -2.14 6.62
N SER A 152 10.43 -3.23 7.10
CA SER A 152 11.80 -3.21 7.59
C SER A 152 12.59 -4.41 7.07
N LEU A 153 13.92 -4.28 7.08
CA LEU A 153 14.84 -5.35 6.77
C LEU A 153 15.68 -5.64 8.01
N LYS A 154 15.74 -6.91 8.40
CA LYS A 154 16.75 -7.38 9.35
C LYS A 154 18.03 -7.63 8.58
N ILE A 155 19.06 -6.85 8.90
CA ILE A 155 20.34 -6.87 8.19
C ILE A 155 21.45 -7.28 9.16
N GLY A 156 22.27 -8.24 8.73
CA GLY A 156 23.48 -8.66 9.43
C GLY A 156 24.75 -8.41 8.61
N ASP A 157 25.88 -8.45 9.32
CA ASP A 157 27.22 -8.44 8.74
C ASP A 157 27.77 -9.87 8.68
N PRO A 158 28.24 -10.34 7.52
CA PRO A 158 28.79 -11.68 7.39
C PRO A 158 30.20 -11.75 7.99
N TYR A 159 30.43 -12.65 8.95
CA TYR A 159 31.73 -12.79 9.64
C TYR A 159 32.40 -14.17 9.44
N GLU A 160 31.66 -15.17 8.96
CA GLU A 160 32.15 -16.54 8.74
C GLU A 160 31.43 -17.18 7.55
N VAL A 161 32.14 -18.04 6.81
CA VAL A 161 31.57 -18.89 5.75
C VAL A 161 32.00 -20.33 5.99
N ASN A 162 31.01 -21.18 6.27
CA ASN A 162 31.22 -22.61 6.47
C ASN A 162 30.67 -23.39 5.28
N THR A 163 31.38 -24.43 4.88
CA THR A 163 30.93 -25.32 3.80
C THR A 163 30.17 -26.50 4.39
N LYS A 164 28.97 -26.76 3.86
CA LYS A 164 28.22 -27.98 4.19
C LYS A 164 28.58 -29.05 3.16
N ASP A 165 29.08 -30.19 3.63
CA ASP A 165 29.38 -31.38 2.81
C ASP A 165 30.52 -31.21 1.78
N TYR A 166 31.37 -30.18 1.93
CA TYR A 166 32.59 -30.01 1.13
C TYR A 166 33.81 -30.50 1.93
N ALA A 167 34.05 -31.81 1.86
CA ALA A 167 35.26 -32.40 2.43
C ALA A 167 36.41 -32.25 1.43
N THR A 168 37.51 -31.62 1.85
CA THR A 168 38.78 -31.74 1.15
C THR A 168 39.52 -32.99 1.64
N GLU A 169 40.59 -33.39 0.96
CA GLU A 169 41.48 -34.47 1.42
C GLU A 169 41.97 -34.27 2.87
N ASN A 170 41.92 -33.03 3.39
CA ASN A 170 42.32 -32.65 4.75
C ASN A 170 41.14 -32.29 5.69
N GLY A 171 39.88 -32.61 5.35
CA GLY A 171 38.69 -32.31 6.16
C GLY A 171 37.86 -31.13 5.65
N ASN A 172 36.93 -30.64 6.49
CA ASN A 172 36.09 -29.48 6.16
C ASN A 172 36.96 -28.21 6.06
N ILE A 173 36.66 -27.34 5.10
CA ILE A 173 37.20 -25.99 5.08
C ILE A 173 36.23 -25.07 5.82
N ASP A 174 36.66 -24.61 6.99
CA ASP A 174 36.10 -23.43 7.65
C ASP A 174 37.00 -22.24 7.30
N VAL A 175 36.48 -21.27 6.54
CA VAL A 175 37.23 -20.05 6.23
C VAL A 175 36.90 -19.02 7.30
N LEU A 176 37.74 -18.96 8.34
CA LEU A 176 37.68 -17.85 9.28
C LEU A 176 38.22 -16.59 8.59
N LEU A 177 37.33 -15.62 8.38
CA LEU A 177 37.62 -14.41 7.62
C LEU A 177 38.32 -13.40 8.53
N THR A 178 39.64 -13.48 8.61
CA THR A 178 40.44 -12.67 9.55
C THR A 178 40.60 -11.20 9.14
N ASP A 179 40.33 -10.85 7.88
CA ASP A 179 40.32 -9.47 7.38
C ASP A 179 39.28 -9.31 6.26
N GLU A 180 38.04 -9.00 6.64
CA GLU A 180 36.89 -8.82 5.75
C GLU A 180 37.11 -7.74 4.67
N ALA A 181 38.04 -6.80 4.88
CA ALA A 181 38.35 -5.76 3.89
C ALA A 181 39.17 -6.29 2.70
N LYS A 182 39.80 -7.47 2.84
CA LYS A 182 40.58 -8.12 1.78
C LYS A 182 39.80 -9.17 0.99
N ILE A 183 38.55 -9.44 1.38
CA ILE A 183 37.73 -10.49 0.78
C ILE A 183 36.73 -9.89 -0.20
N ASN A 184 36.75 -10.37 -1.44
CA ASN A 184 35.81 -9.96 -2.47
C ASN A 184 34.76 -11.05 -2.71
N VAL A 185 33.50 -10.69 -2.55
CA VAL A 185 32.35 -11.54 -2.87
C VAL A 185 31.84 -11.17 -4.26
N ARG A 186 31.76 -12.16 -5.16
CA ARG A 186 31.08 -12.00 -6.45
C ARG A 186 29.66 -12.50 -6.35
N TYR A 187 28.73 -11.78 -6.96
CA TYR A 187 27.32 -12.13 -6.96
C TYR A 187 26.66 -11.66 -8.26
N LYS A 188 25.52 -12.26 -8.59
CA LYS A 188 24.66 -11.80 -9.67
C LYS A 188 23.70 -10.74 -9.15
N HIS A 189 23.61 -9.63 -9.86
CA HIS A 189 22.67 -8.55 -9.58
C HIS A 189 21.81 -8.30 -10.81
N THR A 190 20.50 -8.38 -10.63
CA THR A 190 19.52 -7.96 -11.63
C THR A 190 19.04 -6.58 -11.23
N SER A 191 19.38 -5.55 -12.00
CA SER A 191 18.83 -4.21 -11.77
C SER A 191 17.36 -4.17 -12.19
N SER A 192 16.56 -3.28 -11.59
CA SER A 192 15.18 -3.04 -12.02
C SER A 192 15.11 -2.79 -13.55
N GLY A 193 14.22 -3.52 -14.22
CA GLY A 193 14.06 -3.51 -15.68
C GLY A 193 15.10 -4.32 -16.49
N ALA A 194 16.08 -4.96 -15.85
CA ALA A 194 17.07 -5.78 -16.54
C ALA A 194 16.53 -7.18 -16.86
N LEU A 195 16.65 -7.61 -18.12
CA LEU A 195 16.24 -8.95 -18.57
C LEU A 195 17.22 -10.06 -18.12
N LYS A 196 18.46 -9.72 -17.79
CA LYS A 196 19.51 -10.67 -17.39
C LYS A 196 20.33 -10.13 -16.22
N PRO A 197 20.74 -10.99 -15.26
CA PRO A 197 21.63 -10.61 -14.18
C PRO A 197 23.05 -10.28 -14.68
N ALA A 198 23.69 -9.29 -14.06
CA ALA A 198 25.09 -8.94 -14.30
C ALA A 198 26.00 -9.38 -13.14
N ASP A 199 27.27 -9.65 -13.43
CA ASP A 199 28.27 -9.90 -12.39
C ASP A 199 28.63 -8.61 -11.65
N LYS A 200 28.63 -8.69 -10.32
CA LYS A 200 29.07 -7.63 -9.42
C LYS A 200 30.05 -8.19 -8.40
N ILE A 201 30.92 -7.32 -7.92
CA ILE A 201 31.91 -7.62 -6.88
C ILE A 201 31.74 -6.60 -5.77
N LYS A 202 31.71 -7.06 -4.51
CA LYS A 202 31.70 -6.21 -3.32
C LYS A 202 32.65 -6.77 -2.28
N THR A 203 33.37 -5.90 -1.57
CA THR A 203 34.17 -6.29 -0.42
C THR A 203 33.26 -6.76 0.71
N MET A 204 33.70 -7.78 1.45
CA MET A 204 32.87 -8.47 2.46
C MET A 204 32.40 -7.54 3.57
N ASN A 205 33.27 -6.67 4.09
CA ASN A 205 32.92 -5.65 5.08
C ASN A 205 31.88 -4.60 4.60
N ARG A 206 31.58 -4.57 3.30
CA ARG A 206 30.52 -3.73 2.71
C ARG A 206 29.28 -4.55 2.34
N LEU A 207 29.36 -5.88 2.41
CA LEU A 207 28.24 -6.77 2.14
C LEU A 207 27.29 -6.75 3.33
N LYS A 208 26.00 -6.80 3.04
CA LYS A 208 24.94 -6.90 4.03
C LYS A 208 24.13 -8.14 3.72
N VAL A 209 23.87 -8.97 4.72
CA VAL A 209 23.02 -10.15 4.59
C VAL A 209 21.62 -9.76 5.06
N VAL A 210 20.62 -9.94 4.22
CA VAL A 210 19.22 -9.80 4.63
C VAL A 210 18.83 -11.10 5.32
N ASP A 211 18.68 -11.05 6.64
CA ASP A 211 18.28 -12.17 7.51
C ASP A 211 16.76 -12.38 7.49
N GLY A 212 16.00 -11.30 7.30
CA GLY A 212 14.56 -11.38 7.18
C GLY A 212 13.94 -10.10 6.62
N ILE A 213 12.84 -10.28 5.90
CA ILE A 213 11.95 -9.21 5.48
C ILE A 213 10.81 -9.15 6.47
N VAL A 214 10.49 -7.96 6.98
CA VAL A 214 9.29 -7.77 7.76
C VAL A 214 8.33 -6.90 6.97
N TYR A 215 7.18 -7.49 6.64
CA TYR A 215 6.14 -6.81 5.89
C TYR A 215 5.49 -5.74 6.77
N GLY A 216 5.42 -4.50 6.27
CA GLY A 216 4.69 -3.44 6.95
C GLY A 216 3.20 -3.78 6.97
N LEU A 217 2.68 -4.11 8.15
CA LEU A 217 1.28 -4.49 8.34
C LEU A 217 0.49 -3.30 8.90
N VAL A 218 -0.64 -2.99 8.27
CA VAL A 218 -1.58 -1.96 8.74
C VAL A 218 -2.91 -2.64 9.09
N ASN A 219 -3.29 -2.58 10.37
CA ASN A 219 -4.58 -3.07 10.84
C ASN A 219 -5.55 -1.91 11.01
N VAL A 220 -6.76 -2.06 10.48
CA VAL A 220 -7.87 -1.13 10.72
C VAL A 220 -8.99 -1.89 11.43
N ARG A 221 -9.47 -1.36 12.55
CA ARG A 221 -10.58 -1.92 13.33
C ARG A 221 -11.55 -0.82 13.74
N THR A 222 -12.81 -1.16 13.93
CA THR A 222 -13.82 -0.22 14.43
C THR A 222 -14.91 -0.95 15.20
N ASP A 223 -15.49 -0.30 16.20
CA ASP A 223 -16.70 -0.71 16.92
C ASP A 223 -17.97 -0.04 16.37
N GLY A 224 -17.83 0.70 15.27
CA GLY A 224 -18.86 1.48 14.63
C GLY A 224 -18.85 2.96 15.03
N HIS A 225 -18.17 3.35 16.11
CA HIS A 225 -18.04 4.75 16.53
C HIS A 225 -16.59 5.24 16.52
N LYS A 226 -15.66 4.39 16.96
CA LYS A 226 -14.24 4.68 17.07
C LYS A 226 -13.44 3.77 16.16
N ILE A 227 -12.53 4.36 15.41
CA ILE A 227 -11.65 3.66 14.48
C ILE A 227 -10.25 3.60 15.08
N LEU A 228 -9.62 2.44 14.94
CA LEU A 228 -8.27 2.15 15.39
C LEU A 228 -7.43 1.71 14.18
N CYS A 229 -6.33 2.42 13.94
CA CYS A 229 -5.30 2.04 12.98
C CYS A 229 -4.03 1.64 13.74
N ALA A 230 -3.48 0.46 13.42
CA ALA A 230 -2.31 -0.06 14.10
C ALA A 230 -1.25 -0.56 13.12
N THR A 231 0.00 -0.17 13.37
CA THR A 231 1.20 -0.69 12.71
C THR A 231 2.08 -1.40 13.72
N LEU A 232 2.80 -2.44 13.30
CA LEU A 232 3.72 -3.15 14.19
C LEU A 232 5.04 -2.38 14.28
N ASN A 233 5.41 -1.92 15.48
CA ASN A 233 6.73 -1.39 15.77
C ASN A 233 7.68 -2.54 16.14
N GLU A 234 8.55 -2.87 15.20
CA GLU A 234 9.36 -4.09 15.24
C GLU A 234 10.50 -4.04 16.26
N GLY A 235 11.05 -2.86 16.56
CA GLY A 235 12.13 -2.72 17.53
C GLY A 235 11.75 -3.12 18.95
N LYS A 236 10.45 -3.21 19.25
CA LYS A 236 9.92 -3.57 20.57
C LYS A 236 8.82 -4.65 20.53
N SER A 237 8.49 -5.20 19.35
CA SER A 237 7.31 -6.06 19.14
C SER A 237 6.02 -5.47 19.71
N LYS A 238 5.87 -4.14 19.64
CA LYS A 238 4.71 -3.41 20.16
C LYS A 238 3.92 -2.81 19.02
N TRP A 239 2.60 -2.75 19.16
CA TRP A 239 1.76 -2.03 18.21
C TRP A 239 1.84 -0.53 18.45
N GLU A 240 2.13 0.24 17.41
CA GLU A 240 1.83 1.66 17.38
C GLU A 240 0.38 1.82 16.96
N ILE A 241 -0.42 2.45 17.82
CA ILE A 241 -1.87 2.56 17.65
C ILE A 241 -2.25 4.02 17.61
N LYS A 242 -2.98 4.42 16.56
CA LYS A 242 -3.70 5.69 16.49
C LYS A 242 -5.19 5.40 16.43
N SER A 243 -5.98 6.21 17.13
CA SER A 243 -7.43 6.08 17.10
C SER A 243 -8.11 7.42 16.95
N PHE A 244 -9.24 7.44 16.25
CA PHE A 244 -10.05 8.63 16.04
C PHE A 244 -11.54 8.24 15.99
N TYR A 245 -12.42 9.19 16.25
CA TYR A 245 -13.87 8.97 16.13
C TYR A 245 -14.31 9.12 14.68
N SER A 246 -15.28 8.29 14.27
CA SER A 246 -15.93 8.42 12.97
C SER A 246 -16.63 9.76 12.82
N ARG A 247 -16.67 10.27 11.59
CA ARG A 247 -17.18 11.60 11.24
C ARG A 247 -18.60 11.60 10.68
N PHE A 248 -19.17 10.43 10.38
CA PHE A 248 -20.53 10.29 9.85
C PHE A 248 -21.51 10.06 10.99
#